data_AF-A0A6G3PYT2-F1
#
_entry.id   AF-A0A6G3PYT2-F1
#
_cell.length_a   1.000
_cell.length_b   1.000
_cell.length_c   1.000
_cell.angle_alpha   90.00
_cell.angle_beta   90.00
_cell.angle_gamma   90.00
#
_symmetry.space_group_name_H-M   'P 1'
#
loop_
_entity.id
_entity.type
_entity.pdbx_description
1 polymer ?
#
loop_
_entity_poly.entity_id
_entity_poly.type
_entity_poly.pdbx_seq_one_letter_code
_entity_poly.pdbx_strand_id
1 'polypeptide(L)'
;MIFGKAGFGGAVADFESAVTAQDAKRSRKAFGRLQETFGQAREPELLDGGPRLAAVLEQVPPGPRAVVAVLVGACVERGADAERCAPAVLAGLRWA
;
A
#
# COMPACT_ATOMS: atom_id res chain seq x y z
N MET A 1 11.09 -1.15 -21.73
CA MET A 1 10.57 -2.16 -20.77
C MET A 1 9.05 -2.05 -20.73
N ILE A 2 8.32 -3.05 -21.22
CA ILE A 2 6.84 -2.96 -21.41
C ILE A 2 6.07 -3.68 -20.27
N PHE A 3 6.77 -4.27 -19.31
CA PHE A 3 6.18 -5.08 -18.22
C PHE A 3 6.05 -4.38 -16.86
N GLY A 4 6.36 -3.08 -16.76
CA GLY A 4 6.56 -2.41 -15.46
C GLY A 4 5.30 -1.90 -14.73
N LYS A 5 4.09 -2.05 -15.29
CA LYS A 5 2.86 -1.43 -14.72
C LYS A 5 1.67 -2.37 -14.52
N ALA A 6 1.75 -3.61 -15.01
CA ALA A 6 0.73 -4.62 -14.78
C ALA A 6 0.98 -5.31 -13.42
N GLY A 7 -0.07 -5.51 -12.62
CA GLY A 7 0.04 -6.16 -11.31
C GLY A 7 0.10 -5.20 -10.12
N PHE A 8 0.34 -5.78 -8.95
CA PHE A 8 0.24 -5.13 -7.66
C PHE A 8 1.35 -4.10 -7.45
N GLY A 9 2.60 -4.42 -7.81
CA GLY A 9 3.72 -3.48 -7.68
C GLY A 9 3.51 -2.19 -8.48
N GLY A 10 2.90 -2.30 -9.67
CA GLY A 10 2.52 -1.14 -10.48
C GLY A 10 1.38 -0.33 -9.86
N ALA A 11 0.40 -0.99 -9.23
CA ALA A 11 -0.67 -0.31 -8.50
C ALA A 11 -0.14 0.41 -7.24
N VAL A 12 0.82 -0.17 -6.52
CA VAL A 12 1.52 0.47 -5.40
C VAL A 12 2.25 1.73 -5.85
N ALA A 13 3.02 1.66 -6.94
CA ALA A 13 3.74 2.82 -7.47
C ALA A 13 2.80 3.96 -7.91
N ASP A 14 1.70 3.63 -8.60
CA ASP A 14 0.70 4.62 -9.01
C ASP A 14 -0.01 5.24 -7.79
N PHE A 15 -0.31 4.43 -6.76
CA PHE A 15 -0.96 4.90 -5.53
C PHE A 15 -0.06 5.81 -4.72
N GLU A 16 1.18 5.39 -4.45
CA GLU A 16 2.20 6.18 -3.75
C GLU A 16 2.42 7.53 -4.42
N SER A 17 2.62 7.53 -5.74
CA SER A 17 2.79 8.76 -6.52
C SER A 17 1.56 9.68 -6.42
N ALA A 18 0.35 9.13 -6.54
CA ALA A 18 -0.87 9.93 -6.50
C ALA A 18 -1.19 10.49 -5.10
N VAL A 19 -0.91 9.73 -4.04
CA VAL A 19 -1.07 10.18 -2.65
C VAL A 19 -0.06 11.29 -2.35
N THR A 20 1.21 11.11 -2.73
CA THR A 20 2.27 12.11 -2.53
C THR A 20 1.96 13.40 -3.27
N ALA A 21 1.41 13.30 -4.49
CA ALA A 21 0.98 14.45 -5.29
C ALA A 21 -0.37 15.05 -4.85
N GLN A 22 -1.03 14.48 -3.83
CA GLN A 22 -2.36 14.86 -3.36
C GLN A 22 -3.44 14.84 -4.48
N ASP A 23 -3.28 13.98 -5.48
CA ASP A 23 -4.24 13.81 -6.57
C ASP A 23 -5.32 12.81 -6.14
N ALA A 24 -6.44 13.35 -5.65
CA ALA A 24 -7.57 12.56 -5.16
C ALA A 24 -8.18 11.64 -6.24
N LYS A 25 -8.15 12.05 -7.51
CA LYS A 25 -8.73 11.28 -8.60
C LYS A 25 -7.85 10.09 -8.95
N ARG A 26 -6.54 10.32 -9.08
CA ARG A 26 -5.56 9.26 -9.37
C ARG A 26 -5.40 8.30 -8.20
N SER A 27 -5.37 8.80 -6.96
CA SER A 27 -5.25 7.96 -5.77
C SER A 27 -6.47 7.05 -5.61
N ARG A 28 -7.69 7.53 -5.86
CA ARG A 28 -8.90 6.68 -5.88
C ARG A 28 -8.83 5.59 -6.94
N LYS A 29 -8.38 5.92 -8.15
CA LYS A 29 -8.22 4.94 -9.23
C LYS A 29 -7.16 3.88 -8.87
N ALA A 30 -6.02 4.31 -8.36
CA ALA A 30 -4.95 3.41 -7.95
C ALA A 30 -5.34 2.54 -6.74
N PHE A 31 -6.13 3.08 -5.81
CA PHE A 31 -6.69 2.32 -4.69
C PHE A 31 -7.61 1.17 -5.13
N GLY A 32 -8.43 1.38 -6.16
CA GLY A 32 -9.20 0.29 -6.79
C GLY A 32 -8.29 -0.79 -7.35
N ARG A 33 -7.24 -0.39 -8.09
CA ARG A 33 -6.27 -1.32 -8.65
C ARG A 33 -5.50 -2.12 -7.58
N LEU A 34 -5.16 -1.53 -6.44
CA LEU A 34 -4.51 -2.24 -5.33
C LEU A 34 -5.36 -3.44 -4.90
N GLN A 35 -6.65 -3.22 -4.68
CA GLN A 35 -7.58 -4.27 -4.26
C GLN A 35 -7.77 -5.35 -5.34
N GLU A 36 -7.91 -4.93 -6.61
CA GLU A 36 -8.09 -5.85 -7.74
C GLU A 36 -6.86 -6.75 -7.96
N THR A 37 -5.66 -6.21 -7.77
CA THR A 37 -4.41 -6.90 -8.11
C THR A 37 -3.80 -7.67 -6.94
N PHE A 38 -4.15 -7.37 -5.69
CA PHE A 38 -3.57 -7.99 -4.50
C PHE A 38 -3.70 -9.53 -4.50
N GLY A 39 -4.86 -10.06 -4.90
CA GLY A 39 -5.09 -11.51 -4.94
C GLY A 39 -4.19 -12.28 -5.90
N GLN A 40 -3.59 -11.60 -6.88
CA GLN A 40 -2.68 -12.16 -7.89
C GLN A 40 -1.25 -11.63 -7.72
N ALA A 41 -0.97 -10.92 -6.62
CA ALA A 41 0.34 -10.34 -6.37
C ALA A 41 1.37 -11.45 -6.16
N ARG A 42 2.49 -11.36 -6.88
CA ARG A 42 3.62 -12.28 -6.67
C ARG A 42 4.39 -11.86 -5.42
N GLU A 43 5.09 -12.82 -4.82
CA GLU A 43 5.87 -12.60 -3.60
C GLU A 43 6.75 -11.34 -3.65
N PRO A 44 7.57 -11.08 -4.69
CA PRO A 44 8.40 -9.86 -4.73
C PRO A 44 7.59 -8.56 -4.70
N GLU A 45 6.37 -8.56 -5.26
CA GLU A 45 5.49 -7.40 -5.25
C GLU A 45 4.91 -7.12 -3.86
N LEU A 46 4.68 -8.18 -3.07
CA LEU A 46 4.22 -8.09 -1.69
C LEU A 46 5.34 -7.63 -0.76
N LEU A 47 6.54 -8.19 -0.91
CA LEU A 47 7.73 -7.85 -0.13
C LEU A 47 8.07 -6.36 -0.26
N ASP A 48 8.05 -5.82 -1.49
CA ASP A 48 8.27 -4.39 -1.74
C ASP A 48 7.03 -3.54 -1.41
N GLY A 49 5.83 -4.05 -1.71
CA GLY A 49 4.59 -3.30 -1.60
C GLY A 49 4.21 -2.93 -0.17
N GLY A 50 4.42 -3.82 0.80
CA GLY A 50 4.08 -3.57 2.21
C GLY A 50 4.72 -2.29 2.76
N PRO A 51 6.07 -2.18 2.80
CA PRO A 51 6.75 -1.01 3.33
C PRO A 51 6.40 0.30 2.59
N ARG A 52 6.18 0.23 1.28
CA ARG A 52 5.83 1.40 0.46
C ARG A 52 4.42 1.90 0.75
N LEU A 53 3.45 1.00 0.89
CA LEU A 53 2.09 1.35 1.30
C LEU A 53 2.05 1.91 2.72
N ALA A 54 2.84 1.34 3.65
CA ALA A 54 2.96 1.86 5.01
C ALA A 54 3.51 3.29 5.04
N ALA A 55 4.54 3.58 4.24
CA ALA A 55 5.19 4.89 4.20
C ALA A 55 4.26 6.06 3.80
N VAL A 56 3.19 5.79 3.06
CA VAL A 56 2.22 6.82 2.64
C VAL A 56 0.96 6.87 3.50
N LEU A 57 0.81 5.99 4.50
CA LEU A 57 -0.46 5.75 5.19
C LEU A 57 -1.06 7.00 5.85
N GLU A 58 -0.22 7.84 6.46
CA GLU A 58 -0.68 9.09 7.11
C GLU A 58 -1.23 10.12 6.09
N GLN A 59 -0.77 10.07 4.85
CA GLN A 59 -1.20 10.95 3.76
C GLN A 59 -2.49 10.45 3.09
N VAL A 60 -2.84 9.18 3.27
CA VAL A 60 -4.08 8.59 2.73
C VAL A 60 -5.28 9.13 3.50
N PRO A 61 -6.39 9.55 2.84
CA PRO A 61 -7.61 9.98 3.54
C PRO A 61 -8.21 8.90 4.44
N PRO A 62 -8.94 9.25 5.52
CA PRO A 62 -9.42 8.27 6.52
C PRO A 62 -10.16 7.05 5.97
N GLY A 63 -11.00 7.23 4.94
CA GLY A 63 -11.74 6.14 4.31
C GLY A 63 -10.85 5.03 3.74
N PRO A 64 -10.03 5.30 2.70
CA PRO A 64 -9.12 4.30 2.15
C PRO A 64 -7.98 3.90 3.11
N ARG A 65 -7.61 4.75 4.08
CA ARG A 65 -6.49 4.49 4.99
C ARG A 65 -6.62 3.16 5.74
N ALA A 66 -7.80 2.85 6.27
CA ALA A 66 -8.02 1.59 6.99
C ALA A 66 -7.78 0.36 6.09
N VAL A 67 -8.28 0.39 4.85
CA VAL A 67 -8.10 -0.71 3.90
C VAL A 67 -6.65 -0.83 3.46
N VAL A 68 -5.94 0.29 3.25
CA VAL A 68 -4.51 0.26 2.95
C VAL A 68 -3.72 -0.34 4.10
N ALA A 69 -4.07 -0.03 5.35
CA ALA A 69 -3.44 -0.66 6.52
C ALA A 69 -3.66 -2.18 6.58
N VAL A 70 -4.85 -2.66 6.19
CA VAL A 70 -5.14 -4.10 6.04
C VAL A 70 -4.25 -4.73 4.96
N LEU A 71 -4.09 -4.07 3.81
CA LEU A 71 -3.20 -4.55 2.75
C LEU A 71 -1.74 -4.61 3.21
N VAL A 72 -1.28 -3.64 4.00
CA VAL A 72 0.06 -3.67 4.63
C VAL A 72 0.19 -4.91 5.52
N GLY A 73 -0.77 -5.18 6.40
CA GLY A 73 -0.78 -6.39 7.22
C GLY A 73 -0.74 -7.67 6.40
N ALA A 74 -1.54 -7.75 5.33
CA ALA A 74 -1.58 -8.90 4.44
C ALA A 74 -0.29 -9.09 3.62
N CYS A 75 0.47 -8.01 3.35
CA CYS A 75 1.84 -8.12 2.83
C CYS A 75 2.80 -8.69 3.88
N VAL A 76 2.70 -8.24 5.14
CA VAL A 76 3.56 -8.71 6.25
C VAL A 76 3.32 -10.20 6.54
N GLU A 77 2.06 -10.66 6.54
CA GLU A 77 1.70 -12.08 6.63
C GLU A 77 2.38 -12.95 5.57
N ARG A 78 2.78 -12.35 4.45
CA ARG A 78 3.43 -12.99 3.30
C ARG A 78 4.91 -12.63 3.18
N GLY A 79 5.53 -12.15 4.25
CA GLY A 79 6.97 -11.98 4.37
C GLY A 79 7.49 -10.56 4.17
N ALA A 80 6.63 -9.56 3.93
CA ALA A 80 7.09 -8.18 3.89
C ALA A 80 7.66 -7.76 5.27
N ASP A 81 8.66 -6.88 5.25
CA ASP A 81 9.39 -6.46 6.45
C ASP A 81 8.46 -5.79 7.47
N ALA A 82 8.19 -6.51 8.56
CA ALA A 82 7.29 -6.07 9.62
C ALA A 82 7.82 -4.84 10.36
N GLU A 83 9.13 -4.72 10.56
CA GLU A 83 9.75 -3.60 11.29
C GLU A 83 9.60 -2.30 10.49
N ARG A 84 9.69 -2.38 9.17
CA ARG A 84 9.45 -1.22 8.29
C ARG A 84 7.97 -0.86 8.15
N CYS A 85 7.07 -1.83 8.27
CA CYS A 85 5.63 -1.61 8.13
C CYS A 85 4.97 -1.09 9.42
N ALA A 86 5.40 -1.60 10.58
CA ALA A 86 4.72 -1.41 11.86
C ALA A 86 4.58 0.07 12.30
N PRO A 87 5.60 0.95 12.22
CA PRO A 87 5.49 2.29 12.78
C PRO A 87 4.30 3.09 12.27
N ALA A 88 4.05 3.08 10.96
CA ALA A 88 2.95 3.83 10.35
C ALA A 88 1.58 3.23 10.67
N VAL A 89 1.46 1.90 10.72
CA VAL A 89 0.20 1.20 11.06
C VAL A 89 -0.16 1.43 12.53
N LEU A 90 0.85 1.45 13.40
CA LEU A 90 0.70 1.55 14.85
C LEU A 90 0.74 2.99 15.37
N ALA A 91 0.97 4.00 14.51
CA ALA A 91 1.15 5.40 14.92
C ALA A 91 -0.02 5.97 15.76
N GLY A 92 -1.24 5.47 15.56
CA GLY A 92 -2.43 5.88 16.29
C GLY A 92 -2.75 5.05 17.54
N LEU A 93 -1.97 4.01 17.85
CA LEU A 93 -2.20 3.18 19.03
C LEU A 93 -1.93 3.98 20.30
N ARG A 94 -2.94 4.06 21.15
CA ARG A 94 -2.78 4.51 22.53
C ARG A 94 -2.30 3.32 23.34
N TRP A 95 -1.06 3.38 23.80
CA TRP A 95 -0.52 2.42 24.75
C TRP A 95 -1.27 2.61 26.07
N ALA A 96 -1.81 1.50 26.59
CA ALA A 96 -2.53 1.45 27.86
C ALA A 96 -1.55 1.32 29.03
#